data_AF-A0A7C4CQX8-F1
#
_entry.id   AF-A0A7C4CQX8-F1
#
_cell.length_a   1.000
_cell.length_b   1.000
_cell.length_c   1.000
_cell.angle_alpha   90.00
_cell.angle_beta   90.00
_cell.angle_gamma   90.00
#
_symmetry.space_group_name_H-M   'P 1'
#
loop_
_entity.id
_entity.type
_entity.pdbx_description
1 polymer ?
#
loop_
_entity_poly.entity_id
_entity_poly.type
_entity_poly.pdbx_seq_one_letter_code
_entity_poly.pdbx_strand_id
1 'polypeptide(L)'
;MPRRLPEKIKHVERKPRRFGSSRRFNPDRPFFQTVPVKENQELEVVIDDIGSRGDGIARIQGYLIFVPNSKIGERVRVRILSVGGRFAIAERLA
;
A
#
# COMPACT_ATOMS: atom_id res chain seq x y z
N MET A 1 25.65 -60.78 -22.59
CA MET A 1 26.44 -60.31 -21.42
C MET A 1 26.32 -58.81 -21.31
N PRO A 2 25.86 -58.23 -20.19
CA PRO A 2 25.82 -56.77 -20.04
C PRO A 2 27.25 -56.22 -20.01
N ARG A 3 27.56 -55.23 -20.85
CA ARG A 3 28.87 -54.58 -20.92
C ARG A 3 29.09 -53.78 -19.63
N ARG A 4 30.10 -54.17 -18.84
CA ARG A 4 30.50 -53.49 -17.60
C ARG A 4 31.00 -52.08 -17.95
N LEU A 5 30.31 -51.05 -17.47
CA LEU A 5 30.75 -49.66 -17.64
C LEU A 5 32.05 -49.44 -16.84
N PRO A 6 33.04 -48.73 -17.39
CA PRO A 6 34.32 -48.48 -16.72
C PRO A 6 34.14 -47.56 -15.49
N GLU A 7 34.86 -47.86 -14.40
CA GLU A 7 34.65 -47.24 -13.07
C GLU A 7 35.05 -45.76 -12.96
N LYS A 8 35.65 -45.17 -14.00
CA LYS A 8 36.22 -43.81 -14.00
C LYS A 8 35.21 -42.67 -14.28
N ILE A 9 33.90 -42.91 -14.11
CA ILE A 9 32.87 -41.85 -14.26
C ILE A 9 32.30 -41.41 -12.89
N LYS A 10 32.88 -41.89 -11.78
CA LYS A 10 32.35 -41.59 -10.43
C LYS A 10 32.57 -40.14 -9.96
N HIS A 11 33.40 -39.34 -10.64
CA HIS A 11 33.72 -37.97 -10.23
C HIS A 11 33.67 -36.97 -11.40
N VAL A 12 32.57 -36.94 -12.15
CA VAL A 12 32.24 -35.72 -12.90
C VAL A 12 31.46 -34.84 -11.94
N GLU A 13 32.09 -33.78 -11.44
CA GLU A 13 31.39 -32.73 -10.70
C GLU A 13 30.25 -32.22 -11.57
N ARG A 14 29.02 -32.62 -11.23
CA ARG A 14 27.85 -32.02 -11.82
C ARG A 14 27.81 -30.59 -11.32
N LYS A 15 28.26 -29.64 -12.15
CA LYS A 15 28.00 -28.21 -11.99
C LYS A 15 26.59 -28.07 -11.45
N PRO A 16 26.37 -27.41 -10.30
CA PRO A 16 25.04 -27.34 -9.72
C PRO A 16 24.12 -26.82 -10.82
N ARG A 17 23.10 -27.62 -11.15
CA ARG A 17 22.00 -27.17 -11.98
C ARG A 17 21.62 -25.84 -11.36
N ARG A 18 21.75 -24.74 -12.11
CA ARG A 18 21.33 -23.40 -11.68
C ARG A 18 19.85 -23.54 -11.37
N PHE A 19 19.56 -23.93 -10.14
CA PHE A 19 18.23 -24.23 -9.66
C PHE A 19 17.50 -22.93 -9.88
N GLY A 20 16.46 -23.06 -10.70
CA GLY A 20 15.92 -21.98 -11.51
C GLY A 20 15.86 -20.70 -10.71
N SER A 21 16.35 -19.63 -11.34
CA SER A 21 16.09 -18.23 -11.02
C SER A 21 15.13 -18.16 -9.84
N SER A 22 15.71 -18.13 -8.64
CA SER A 22 15.02 -17.66 -7.46
C SER A 22 14.62 -16.26 -7.85
N ARG A 23 13.47 -16.17 -8.54
CA ARG A 23 12.67 -14.98 -8.74
C ARG A 23 12.78 -14.34 -7.39
N ARG A 24 13.53 -13.23 -7.39
CA ARG A 24 13.89 -12.46 -6.21
C ARG A 24 12.55 -12.16 -5.56
N PHE A 25 12.14 -13.03 -4.64
CA PHE A 25 11.09 -12.75 -3.71
C PHE A 25 11.77 -11.77 -2.78
N ASN A 26 11.88 -10.52 -3.24
CA ASN A 26 12.31 -9.40 -2.45
C ASN A 26 11.16 -9.21 -1.46
N PRO A 27 11.30 -9.67 -0.21
CA PRO A 27 10.29 -9.45 0.83
C PRO A 27 10.35 -7.98 1.30
N ASP A 28 11.36 -7.24 0.84
CA ASP A 28 11.71 -5.87 1.23
C ASP A 28 10.92 -4.78 0.50
N ARG A 29 9.79 -5.11 -0.13
CA ARG A 29 8.78 -4.07 -0.29
C ARG A 29 8.00 -4.04 1.02
N PRO A 30 8.19 -3.03 1.88
CA PRO A 30 7.30 -2.86 3.00
C PRO A 30 5.89 -2.73 2.43
N PHE A 31 5.06 -3.76 2.62
CA PHE A 31 3.63 -3.73 2.32
C PHE A 31 2.87 -2.81 3.28
N PHE A 32 3.58 -2.04 4.11
CA PHE A 32 3.03 -0.90 4.81
C PHE A 32 2.69 0.16 3.76
N GLN A 33 1.48 0.09 3.20
CA GLN A 33 0.87 1.25 2.61
C GLN A 33 0.86 2.31 3.70
N THR A 34 1.78 3.26 3.63
CA THR A 34 1.83 4.41 4.51
C THR A 34 0.52 5.14 4.29
N VAL A 35 -0.44 4.91 5.18
CA VAL A 35 -1.67 5.68 5.19
C VAL A 35 -1.22 7.14 5.35
N PRO A 36 -1.60 8.04 4.43
CA PRO A 36 -1.11 9.42 4.43
C PRO A 36 -1.58 10.23 5.65
N VAL A 37 -2.44 9.64 6.47
CA VAL A 37 -3.14 10.28 7.57
C VAL A 37 -3.01 9.48 8.85
N LYS A 38 -2.91 10.18 9.99
CA LYS A 38 -2.94 9.60 11.34
C LYS A 38 -4.17 10.06 12.10
N GLU A 39 -4.62 9.23 13.03
CA GLU A 39 -5.69 9.59 13.97
C GLU A 39 -5.26 10.76 14.85
N ASN A 40 -6.20 11.64 15.18
CA ASN A 40 -6.01 12.88 15.94
C ASN A 40 -5.06 13.91 15.31
N GLN A 41 -4.67 13.72 14.06
CA GLN A 41 -3.88 14.71 13.34
C GLN A 41 -4.77 15.81 12.78
N GLU A 42 -4.29 17.05 12.85
CA GLU A 42 -4.90 18.20 12.18
C GLU A 42 -4.21 18.43 10.84
N LEU A 43 -5.02 18.58 9.79
CA LEU A 43 -4.55 18.80 8.42
C LEU A 43 -5.40 19.86 7.75
N GLU A 44 -4.78 20.62 6.85
CA GLU A 44 -5.50 21.53 5.98
C GLU A 44 -5.75 20.83 4.64
N VAL A 45 -7.04 20.73 4.26
CA VAL A 45 -7.46 20.01 3.07
C VAL A 45 -8.39 20.87 2.23
N VAL A 46 -8.34 20.65 0.92
CA VAL A 46 -9.30 21.21 -0.03
C VAL A 46 -10.39 20.18 -0.24
N ILE A 47 -11.63 20.64 -0.21
CA ILE A 47 -12.78 19.80 -0.54
C ILE A 47 -12.96 19.80 -2.05
N ASP A 48 -12.74 18.65 -2.67
CA ASP A 48 -12.86 18.48 -4.11
C ASP A 48 -14.32 18.23 -4.52
N ASP A 49 -15.08 17.50 -3.70
CA ASP A 49 -16.42 17.03 -4.04
C ASP A 49 -17.36 16.98 -2.82
N ILE A 50 -18.68 16.88 -3.07
CA ILE A 50 -19.70 16.62 -2.05
C ILE A 50 -20.42 15.31 -2.38
N GLY A 51 -20.50 14.41 -1.40
CA GLY A 51 -21.32 13.21 -1.48
C GLY A 51 -22.82 13.51 -1.39
N SER A 52 -23.66 12.55 -1.79
CA SER A 52 -25.12 12.72 -1.85
C SER A 52 -25.78 13.06 -0.50
N ARG A 53 -25.11 12.79 0.63
CA ARG A 53 -25.58 13.11 1.98
C ARG A 53 -25.20 14.52 2.45
N GLY A 54 -24.46 15.27 1.65
CA GLY A 54 -23.90 16.57 2.04
C GLY A 54 -22.55 16.46 2.76
N ASP A 55 -21.92 15.29 2.73
CA ASP A 55 -20.56 15.11 3.26
C ASP A 55 -19.54 15.64 2.25
N GLY A 56 -18.60 16.47 2.69
CA GLY A 56 -17.47 16.90 1.87
C GLY A 56 -16.46 15.77 1.72
N ILE A 57 -15.92 15.62 0.50
CA ILE A 57 -14.92 14.62 0.16
C ILE A 57 -13.62 15.34 -0.19
N ALA A 58 -12.59 15.10 0.61
CA ALA A 58 -11.22 15.52 0.32
C ALA A 58 -10.40 14.31 -0.17
N ARG A 59 -9.54 14.53 -1.16
CA ARG A 59 -8.66 13.47 -1.69
C ARG A 59 -7.19 13.82 -1.46
N ILE A 60 -6.50 13.02 -0.64
CA ILE A 60 -5.05 13.15 -0.42
C ILE A 60 -4.35 11.91 -0.97
N GLN A 61 -3.54 12.07 -2.02
CA GLN A 61 -2.73 10.96 -2.59
C GLN A 61 -3.56 9.69 -2.92
N GLY A 62 -4.82 9.87 -3.34
CA GLY A 62 -5.74 8.76 -3.64
C GLY A 62 -6.45 8.18 -2.41
N TYR A 63 -6.25 8.76 -1.23
CA TYR A 63 -6.93 8.42 0.01
C TYR A 63 -8.12 9.36 0.25
N LEU A 64 -9.28 8.79 0.58
CA LEU A 64 -10.52 9.55 0.75
C LEU A 64 -10.69 9.98 2.20
N ILE A 65 -11.01 11.25 2.41
CA ILE A 65 -11.32 11.81 3.73
C ILE A 65 -12.73 12.39 3.66
N PHE A 66 -13.60 11.85 4.51
CA PHE A 66 -14.96 12.33 4.66
C PHE A 66 -14.99 13.41 5.74
N VAL A 67 -15.47 14.59 5.38
CA VAL A 67 -15.58 15.76 6.25
C VAL A 67 -17.03 16.23 6.23
N PRO A 68 -17.81 16.01 7.31
CA PRO A 68 -19.19 16.45 7.37
C PRO A 68 -19.25 17.99 7.43
N ASN A 69 -20.34 18.56 6.91
CA ASN A 69 -20.61 20.00 6.90
C ASN A 69 -19.58 20.85 6.11
N SER A 70 -18.97 20.32 5.06
CA SER A 70 -18.02 21.08 4.23
C SER A 70 -18.56 21.41 2.84
N LYS A 71 -18.08 22.50 2.24
CA LYS A 71 -18.47 22.94 0.89
C LYS A 71 -17.39 22.65 -0.13
N ILE A 72 -17.79 22.38 -1.38
CA ILE A 72 -16.87 22.23 -2.52
C ILE A 72 -16.05 23.51 -2.70
N GLY A 73 -14.74 23.34 -2.92
CA GLY A 73 -13.80 24.44 -3.17
C GLY A 73 -13.34 25.19 -1.91
N GLU A 74 -13.81 24.80 -0.73
CA GLU A 74 -13.37 25.38 0.54
C GLU A 74 -12.07 24.74 1.02
N ARG A 75 -11.18 25.57 1.59
CA ARG A 75 -10.01 25.11 2.37
C ARG A 75 -10.40 25.08 3.82
N VAL A 76 -10.45 23.89 4.39
CA VAL A 76 -10.84 23.68 5.79
C VAL A 76 -9.73 22.99 6.55
N ARG A 77 -9.57 23.38 7.80
CA ARG A 77 -8.77 22.61 8.76
C ARG A 77 -9.64 21.50 9.30
N VAL A 78 -9.11 20.28 9.26
CA VAL A 78 -9.85 19.09 9.68
C VAL A 78 -9.02 18.32 10.70
N ARG A 79 -9.70 17.78 11.71
CA ARG A 79 -9.12 16.86 12.67
C ARG A 79 -9.58 15.46 12.35
N ILE A 80 -8.63 14.54 12.19
CA ILE A 80 -8.93 13.15 11.88
C ILE A 80 -9.39 12.45 13.15
N LEU A 81 -10.60 11.89 13.11
CA LEU A 81 -11.19 11.14 14.22
C LEU A 81 -10.80 9.67 14.15
N SER A 82 -10.90 9.07 12.97
CA SER A 82 -10.59 7.65 12.75
C SER A 82 -10.04 7.42 11.36
N VAL A 83 -9.06 6.51 11.27
CA VAL A 83 -8.40 6.13 10.04
C VAL A 83 -8.77 4.69 9.70
N GLY A 84 -9.49 4.49 8.60
CA GLY A 84 -9.74 3.16 8.04
C GLY A 84 -8.63 2.71 7.09
N GLY A 85 -8.83 1.57 6.43
CA GLY A 85 -7.87 1.10 5.42
C GLY A 85 -7.96 1.86 4.08
N ARG A 86 -9.16 2.32 3.70
CA ARG A 86 -9.43 2.98 2.40
C ARG A 86 -9.88 4.44 2.53
N PHE A 87 -10.35 4.84 3.70
CA PHE A 87 -10.88 6.17 3.97
C PHE A 87 -10.69 6.57 5.43
N ALA A 88 -10.63 7.86 5.70
CA ALA A 88 -10.66 8.42 7.06
C ALA A 88 -11.91 9.26 7.27
N ILE A 89 -12.33 9.34 8.52
CA ILE A 89 -13.38 10.24 8.98
C ILE A 89 -12.68 11.37 9.72
N ALA A 90 -12.97 12.59 9.29
CA ALA A 90 -12.46 13.79 9.92
C ALA A 90 -13.60 14.75 10.24
N GLU A 91 -13.40 15.59 11.24
CA GLU A 91 -14.31 16.67 11.59
C GLU A 91 -13.69 18.01 11.18
N ARG A 92 -14.50 18.92 10.65
CA ARG A 92 -14.02 20.28 10.34
C ARG A 92 -13.84 21.07 11.64
N LEU A 93 -12.68 21.69 11.79
CA LEU A 93 -12.43 22.74 12.77
C LEU A 93 -12.74 24.07 12.07
N ALA A 94 -13.83 24.71 12.49
CA ALA A 94 -14.30 25.98 11.93
C ALA A 94 -13.31 27.13 12.17
#